data_AF-W5MNB9-F1
#
_entry.id   AF-W5MNB9-F1
#
_cell.length_a   1.000
_cell.length_b   1.000
_cell.length_c   1.000
_cell.angle_alpha   90.00
_cell.angle_beta   90.00
_cell.angle_gamma   90.00
#
_symmetry.space_group_name_H-M   'P 1'
#
loop_
_entity.id
_entity.type
_entity.pdbx_description
1 polymer ?
#
loop_
_entity_poly.entity_id
_entity_poly.type
_entity_poly.pdbx_seq_one_letter_code
_entity_poly.pdbx_strand_id
1 'polypeptide(L)'
;QAMFSTDLMESRQERVSISGVEPQMIGVLVSYAYTAEVVITRANVQALLAAANLLDIMAVREACCTFMERQMDEMNCVGIHCFAEAHSCRELERRSLEYILQHFSTVCRQEEFLSLSADKLTEIIASDHLNVPKEETVFEAVMLWLEKSASRRQSFEKVLEHVRLPLISPYYIHDVIESLGVVRESLQCQRLISEAKDYMLLQDRRGELFGPRTRPRRSTGTAEVIVTVGGEDDKVVLRSVESFDPVTAQWKSLACLPFAVSKHGLVVSGSTLYLAGGEFPDGSASREMWRYDPCFDSWLEMAPMNVARSELGLAMLDGFVFAVGGWEGHSRLDSVECYDPHTNTWYFVESMKMAVTSPAVVALDGLLYVTGGAVLEDGDGMDLAQVYNPKLCSWTEVAPMQIARSGSAACILKGKIYVIGGWHASTENTDKVECYDPKTNQWTMCAPMKERRYRPGVAVVDGRIYVLGGEEGWDRYHDTIERYCEEADAWEIVGEMPTSRSWLSCVSLQVRKDARGACRPGMASDR
;
A
#
# COMPACT_ATOMS: atom_id res chain seq x y z
N GLN A 1 -0.07 -37.18 -31.82
CA GLN A 1 0.85 -37.64 -32.88
C GLN A 1 1.94 -38.60 -32.38
N ALA A 2 2.51 -38.38 -31.18
CA ALA A 2 3.60 -39.21 -30.65
C ALA A 2 3.29 -40.72 -30.48
N MET A 3 2.11 -41.07 -29.91
CA MET A 3 1.75 -42.47 -29.57
C MET A 3 1.78 -43.46 -30.75
N PHE A 4 1.57 -42.99 -31.97
CA PHE A 4 1.51 -43.83 -33.18
C PHE A 4 2.63 -43.52 -34.19
N SER A 5 3.58 -42.66 -33.82
CA SER A 5 4.81 -42.46 -34.59
C SER A 5 5.87 -43.50 -34.20
N THR A 6 6.75 -43.81 -35.15
CA THR A 6 7.76 -44.87 -35.08
C THR A 6 8.60 -44.76 -33.81
N ASP A 7 8.63 -45.88 -33.05
CA ASP A 7 9.46 -46.21 -31.87
C ASP A 7 8.73 -46.35 -30.51
N LEU A 8 7.42 -46.12 -30.44
CA LEU A 8 6.62 -46.47 -29.26
C LEU A 8 5.94 -47.85 -29.39
N MET A 9 5.79 -48.59 -28.28
CA MET A 9 5.27 -49.97 -28.29
C MET A 9 3.85 -50.05 -28.86
N GLU A 10 3.07 -48.99 -28.62
CA GLU A 10 1.71 -48.77 -29.05
C GLU A 10 1.57 -48.79 -30.58
N SER A 11 2.63 -48.44 -31.32
CA SER A 11 2.66 -48.51 -32.79
C SER A 11 2.67 -49.95 -33.35
N ARG A 12 2.99 -50.94 -32.51
CA ARG A 12 3.07 -52.37 -32.88
C ARG A 12 1.97 -53.22 -32.25
N GLN A 13 1.07 -52.61 -31.48
CA GLN A 13 -0.03 -53.31 -30.82
C GLN A 13 -1.32 -53.22 -31.65
N GLU A 14 -2.03 -54.33 -31.81
CA GLU A 14 -3.35 -54.36 -32.47
C GLU A 14 -4.45 -53.67 -31.63
N ARG A 15 -4.24 -53.55 -30.31
CA ARG A 15 -5.16 -52.89 -29.38
C ARG A 15 -4.37 -52.04 -28.39
N VAL A 16 -4.69 -50.75 -28.35
CA VAL A 16 -4.10 -49.78 -27.42
C VAL A 16 -5.17 -49.35 -26.42
N SER A 17 -4.89 -49.51 -25.12
CA SER A 17 -5.79 -49.06 -24.05
C SER A 17 -5.53 -47.58 -23.72
N ILE A 18 -6.49 -46.72 -24.03
CA ILE A 18 -6.45 -45.31 -23.64
C ILE A 18 -7.10 -45.19 -22.25
N SER A 19 -6.30 -44.90 -21.23
CA SER A 19 -6.76 -44.67 -19.87
C SER A 19 -7.22 -43.22 -19.67
N GLY A 20 -8.24 -43.00 -18.84
CA GLY A 20 -8.67 -41.67 -18.42
C GLY A 20 -9.72 -40.99 -19.32
N VAL A 21 -10.31 -41.71 -20.28
CA VAL A 21 -11.37 -41.17 -21.14
C VAL A 21 -12.55 -42.14 -21.24
N GLU A 22 -13.76 -41.60 -21.19
CA GLU A 22 -14.97 -42.38 -21.41
C GLU A 22 -15.10 -42.80 -22.89
N PRO A 23 -15.42 -44.08 -23.20
CA PRO A 23 -15.53 -44.57 -24.57
C PRO A 23 -16.52 -43.78 -25.44
N GLN A 24 -17.58 -43.25 -24.80
CA GLN A 24 -18.61 -42.47 -25.48
C GLN A 24 -18.05 -41.14 -26.01
N MET A 25 -17.15 -40.48 -25.26
CA MET A 25 -16.55 -39.21 -25.66
C MET A 25 -15.56 -39.38 -26.81
N ILE A 26 -14.82 -40.48 -26.84
CA ILE A 26 -13.97 -40.84 -27.98
C ILE A 26 -14.83 -40.98 -29.24
N GLY A 27 -15.98 -41.66 -29.15
CA GLY A 27 -16.91 -41.79 -30.27
C GLY A 27 -17.40 -40.43 -30.80
N VAL A 28 -17.71 -39.49 -29.90
CA VAL A 28 -18.12 -38.12 -30.26
C VAL A 28 -16.98 -37.36 -30.97
N LEU A 29 -15.74 -37.47 -30.48
CA LEU A 29 -14.58 -36.83 -31.09
C LEU A 29 -14.23 -37.43 -32.46
N VAL A 30 -14.39 -38.74 -32.63
CA VAL A 30 -14.22 -39.40 -33.94
C VAL A 30 -15.32 -38.94 -34.90
N SER A 31 -16.58 -38.86 -34.46
CA SER A 31 -17.67 -38.32 -35.28
C SER A 31 -17.35 -36.89 -35.72
N TYR A 32 -16.91 -36.04 -34.78
CA TYR A 32 -16.48 -34.67 -35.08
C TYR A 32 -15.36 -34.61 -36.13
N ALA A 33 -14.39 -35.53 -36.10
CA ALA A 33 -13.33 -35.58 -37.10
C ALA A 33 -13.86 -35.81 -38.54
N TYR A 34 -15.01 -36.47 -38.69
CA TYR A 34 -15.63 -36.72 -40.00
C TYR A 34 -16.73 -35.71 -40.36
N THR A 35 -17.44 -35.15 -39.37
CA THR A 35 -18.61 -34.27 -39.62
C THR A 35 -18.35 -32.79 -39.36
N ALA A 36 -17.27 -32.44 -38.65
CA ALA A 36 -17.00 -31.11 -38.10
C ALA A 36 -18.11 -30.55 -37.18
N GLU A 37 -19.02 -31.39 -36.69
CA GLU A 37 -20.12 -31.01 -35.80
C GLU A 37 -20.02 -31.76 -34.47
N VAL A 38 -20.24 -31.06 -33.36
CA VAL A 38 -20.23 -31.64 -32.00
C VAL A 38 -21.35 -31.05 -31.15
N VAL A 39 -22.05 -31.90 -30.39
CA VAL A 39 -23.13 -31.49 -29.48
C VAL A 39 -22.60 -31.46 -28.05
N ILE A 40 -22.55 -30.27 -27.46
CA ILE A 40 -22.08 -30.04 -26.09
C ILE A 40 -23.30 -29.82 -25.18
N THR A 41 -23.32 -30.53 -24.05
CA THR A 41 -24.39 -30.54 -23.05
C THR A 41 -23.79 -30.47 -21.65
N ARG A 42 -24.61 -30.15 -20.63
CA ARG A 42 -24.15 -30.13 -19.23
C ARG A 42 -23.62 -31.48 -18.74
N ALA A 43 -24.13 -32.59 -19.27
CA ALA A 43 -23.76 -33.94 -18.84
C ALA A 43 -22.45 -34.44 -19.49
N ASN A 44 -22.16 -34.03 -20.73
CA ASN A 44 -20.97 -34.52 -21.45
C ASN A 44 -19.77 -33.55 -21.43
N VAL A 45 -19.98 -32.26 -21.11
CA VAL A 45 -18.93 -31.23 -21.30
C VAL A 45 -17.64 -31.49 -20.53
N GLN A 46 -17.70 -31.98 -19.28
CA GLN A 46 -16.50 -32.29 -18.49
C GLN A 46 -15.71 -33.45 -19.11
N ALA A 47 -16.37 -34.58 -19.37
CA ALA A 47 -15.73 -35.76 -19.96
C ALA A 47 -15.23 -35.49 -21.39
N LEU A 48 -15.98 -34.70 -22.17
CA LEU A 48 -15.60 -34.29 -23.52
C LEU A 48 -14.40 -33.33 -23.51
N LEU A 49 -14.34 -32.38 -22.58
CA LEU A 49 -13.21 -31.46 -22.44
C LEU A 49 -11.93 -32.23 -22.05
N ALA A 50 -12.03 -33.16 -21.09
CA ALA A 50 -10.92 -34.02 -20.69
C ALA A 50 -10.39 -34.85 -21.88
N ALA A 51 -11.31 -35.45 -22.66
CA ALA A 51 -10.99 -36.22 -23.85
C ALA A 51 -10.32 -35.36 -24.95
N ALA A 52 -10.89 -34.18 -25.23
CA ALA A 52 -10.39 -33.27 -26.24
C ALA A 52 -9.01 -32.72 -25.87
N ASN A 53 -8.75 -32.48 -24.59
CA ASN A 53 -7.45 -32.06 -24.09
C ASN A 53 -6.39 -33.17 -24.22
N LEU A 54 -6.75 -34.41 -23.88
CA LEU A 54 -5.84 -35.55 -24.04
C LEU A 54 -5.45 -35.80 -25.50
N LEU A 55 -6.41 -35.66 -26.42
CA LEU A 55 -6.21 -35.88 -27.86
C LEU A 55 -5.78 -34.63 -28.63
N ASP A 56 -5.57 -33.50 -27.93
CA ASP A 56 -5.09 -32.24 -28.49
C ASP A 56 -6.02 -31.63 -29.56
N ILE A 57 -7.34 -31.80 -29.41
CA ILE A 57 -8.36 -31.28 -30.33
C ILE A 57 -8.79 -29.87 -29.88
N MET A 58 -8.02 -28.87 -30.30
CA MET A 58 -8.16 -27.47 -29.87
C MET A 58 -9.57 -26.89 -30.06
N ALA A 59 -10.19 -27.11 -31.22
CA ALA A 59 -11.50 -26.53 -31.53
C ALA A 59 -12.62 -27.01 -30.59
N VAL A 60 -12.63 -28.31 -30.26
CA VAL A 60 -13.60 -28.89 -29.31
C VAL A 60 -13.28 -28.44 -27.88
N ARG A 61 -11.99 -28.34 -27.53
CA ARG A 61 -11.55 -27.82 -26.23
C ARG A 61 -12.06 -26.39 -26.00
N GLU A 62 -11.83 -25.50 -26.97
CA GLU A 62 -12.29 -24.10 -26.90
C GLU A 62 -13.82 -24.01 -26.82
N ALA A 63 -14.54 -24.78 -27.64
CA ALA A 63 -16.00 -24.80 -27.60
C ALA A 63 -16.54 -25.29 -26.24
N CYS A 64 -15.91 -26.30 -25.63
CA CYS A 64 -16.27 -26.76 -24.29
C CYS A 64 -15.97 -25.70 -23.22
N CYS A 65 -14.82 -25.01 -23.28
CA CYS A 65 -14.50 -23.91 -22.37
C CYS A 65 -15.54 -22.79 -22.45
N THR A 66 -15.88 -22.34 -23.66
CA THR A 66 -16.91 -21.30 -23.87
C THR A 66 -18.29 -21.75 -23.38
N PHE A 67 -18.63 -23.03 -23.52
CA PHE A 67 -19.88 -23.57 -22.98
C PHE A 67 -19.89 -23.54 -21.45
N MET A 68 -18.80 -23.95 -20.79
CA MET A 68 -18.68 -23.91 -19.34
C MET A 68 -18.74 -22.48 -18.79
N GLU A 69 -18.07 -21.52 -19.45
CA GLU A 69 -18.13 -20.10 -19.07
C GLU A 69 -19.57 -19.56 -19.08
N ARG A 70 -20.37 -19.93 -20.10
CA ARG A 70 -21.77 -19.49 -20.21
C ARG A 70 -22.72 -20.17 -19.22
N GLN A 71 -22.31 -21.26 -18.60
CA GLN A 71 -23.11 -22.02 -17.64
C GLN A 71 -22.59 -21.88 -16.20
N MET A 72 -21.60 -21.02 -16.00
CA MET A 72 -21.02 -20.76 -14.69
C MET A 72 -22.03 -20.04 -13.79
N ASP A 73 -22.20 -20.57 -12.59
CA ASP A 73 -23.06 -20.02 -11.55
C ASP A 73 -22.40 -20.15 -10.17
N GLU A 74 -23.05 -19.58 -9.16
CA GLU A 74 -22.54 -19.56 -7.78
C GLU A 74 -22.35 -20.97 -7.18
N MET A 75 -23.09 -21.97 -7.68
CA MET A 75 -23.06 -23.34 -7.17
C MET A 75 -21.94 -24.18 -7.77
N ASN A 76 -21.55 -23.90 -9.02
CA ASN A 76 -20.65 -24.75 -9.83
C ASN A 76 -19.29 -24.11 -10.16
N CYS A 77 -19.10 -22.82 -9.87
CA CYS A 77 -17.91 -22.08 -10.30
C CYS A 77 -16.61 -22.63 -9.69
N VAL A 78 -16.64 -23.10 -8.45
CA VAL A 78 -15.49 -23.68 -7.75
C VAL A 78 -15.08 -25.00 -8.38
N GLY A 79 -16.04 -25.86 -8.68
CA GLY A 79 -15.84 -27.12 -9.38
C GLY A 79 -15.28 -26.90 -10.79
N ILE A 80 -15.82 -25.93 -11.53
CA ILE A 80 -15.30 -25.55 -12.86
C ILE A 80 -13.86 -25.06 -12.76
N HIS A 81 -13.52 -24.24 -11.75
CA HIS A 81 -12.15 -23.76 -11.54
C HIS A 81 -11.17 -24.89 -11.26
N CYS A 82 -11.45 -25.74 -10.27
CA CYS A 82 -10.62 -26.90 -9.95
C CYS A 82 -10.48 -27.87 -11.14
N PHE A 83 -11.55 -28.03 -11.93
CA PHE A 83 -11.52 -28.84 -13.14
C PHE A 83 -10.64 -28.23 -14.24
N ALA A 84 -10.73 -26.91 -14.43
CA ALA A 84 -9.92 -26.19 -15.41
C ALA A 84 -8.43 -26.25 -15.07
N GLU A 85 -8.08 -26.07 -13.80
CA GLU A 85 -6.71 -26.21 -13.29
C GLU A 85 -6.16 -27.63 -13.53
N ALA A 86 -6.95 -28.67 -13.17
CA ALA A 86 -6.54 -30.07 -13.35
C ALA A 86 -6.26 -30.45 -14.82
N HIS A 87 -6.92 -29.77 -15.77
CA HIS A 87 -6.73 -29.99 -17.21
C HIS A 87 -5.87 -28.89 -17.89
N SER A 88 -5.27 -27.99 -17.12
CA SER A 88 -4.44 -26.88 -17.62
C SER A 88 -5.17 -25.95 -18.61
N CYS A 89 -6.48 -25.80 -18.46
CA CYS A 89 -7.32 -24.89 -19.23
C CYS A 89 -7.20 -23.45 -18.69
N ARG A 90 -6.07 -22.78 -18.96
CA ARG A 90 -5.70 -21.49 -18.36
C ARG A 90 -6.75 -20.38 -18.48
N GLU A 91 -7.41 -20.25 -19.62
CA GLU A 91 -8.41 -19.18 -19.80
C GLU A 91 -9.67 -19.44 -18.96
N LEU A 92 -10.16 -20.68 -18.95
CA LEU A 92 -11.31 -21.06 -18.12
C LEU A 92 -10.97 -20.98 -16.62
N GLU A 93 -9.76 -21.37 -16.23
CA GLU A 93 -9.24 -21.25 -14.88
C GLU A 93 -9.22 -19.78 -14.41
N ARG A 94 -8.70 -18.88 -15.24
CA ARG A 94 -8.67 -17.43 -14.96
C ARG A 94 -10.08 -16.85 -14.84
N ARG A 95 -10.96 -17.16 -15.80
CA ARG A 95 -12.36 -16.67 -15.83
C ARG A 95 -13.17 -17.18 -14.64
N SER A 96 -13.01 -18.45 -14.30
CA SER A 96 -13.69 -19.06 -13.14
C SER A 96 -13.19 -18.48 -11.82
N LEU A 97 -11.89 -18.25 -11.67
CA LEU A 97 -11.34 -17.56 -10.50
C LEU A 97 -11.88 -16.13 -10.41
N GLU A 98 -11.89 -15.36 -11.50
CA GLU A 98 -12.49 -14.02 -11.52
C GLU A 98 -13.95 -14.03 -11.08
N TYR A 99 -14.74 -15.00 -11.55
CA TYR A 99 -16.14 -15.16 -11.13
C TYR A 99 -16.26 -15.46 -9.63
N ILE A 100 -15.47 -16.40 -9.11
CA ILE A 100 -15.43 -16.74 -7.67
C ILE A 100 -15.09 -15.51 -6.85
N LEU A 101 -14.08 -14.75 -7.27
CA LEU A 101 -13.64 -13.54 -6.56
C LEU A 101 -14.72 -12.45 -6.58
N GLN A 102 -15.45 -12.27 -7.70
CA GLN A 102 -16.52 -11.26 -7.81
C GLN A 102 -17.79 -11.62 -7.04
N HIS A 103 -18.14 -12.91 -6.98
CA HIS A 103 -19.36 -13.41 -6.34
C HIS A 103 -19.09 -14.10 -5.00
N PHE A 104 -17.95 -13.81 -4.35
CA PHE A 104 -17.51 -14.53 -3.15
C PHE A 104 -18.55 -14.57 -2.03
N SER A 105 -19.30 -13.48 -1.83
CA SER A 105 -20.31 -13.35 -0.77
C SER A 105 -21.45 -14.38 -0.88
N THR A 106 -21.74 -14.88 -2.08
CA THR A 106 -22.74 -15.94 -2.30
C THR A 106 -22.08 -17.32 -2.45
N VAL A 107 -20.95 -17.39 -3.16
CA VAL A 107 -20.18 -18.62 -3.38
C VAL A 107 -19.73 -19.28 -2.06
N CYS A 108 -19.35 -18.48 -1.05
CA CYS A 108 -18.84 -19.01 0.22
C CYS A 108 -19.83 -19.88 1.01
N ARG A 109 -21.13 -19.80 0.68
CA ARG A 109 -22.20 -20.57 1.33
C ARG A 109 -22.49 -21.90 0.63
N GLN A 110 -21.92 -22.12 -0.55
CA GLN A 110 -22.25 -23.27 -1.39
C GLN A 110 -21.40 -24.49 -1.04
N GLU A 111 -21.94 -25.69 -1.31
CA GLU A 111 -21.31 -26.95 -0.90
C GLU A 111 -19.93 -27.15 -1.55
N GLU A 112 -19.74 -26.75 -2.81
CA GLU A 112 -18.44 -26.86 -3.47
C GLU A 112 -17.36 -26.05 -2.76
N PHE A 113 -17.67 -24.82 -2.33
CA PHE A 113 -16.75 -23.99 -1.55
C PHE A 113 -16.45 -24.62 -0.19
N LEU A 114 -17.47 -25.10 0.52
CA LEU A 114 -17.30 -25.77 1.81
C LEU A 114 -16.52 -27.10 1.69
N SER A 115 -16.43 -27.69 0.51
CA SER A 115 -15.68 -28.92 0.24
C SER A 115 -14.18 -28.70 -0.03
N LEU A 116 -13.75 -27.44 -0.24
CA LEU A 116 -12.38 -27.09 -0.60
C LEU A 116 -11.31 -27.60 0.36
N SER A 117 -10.12 -27.86 -0.18
CA SER A 117 -8.90 -28.06 0.60
C SER A 117 -8.45 -26.75 1.24
N ALA A 118 -7.62 -26.84 2.29
CA ALA A 118 -7.07 -25.65 2.94
C ALA A 118 -6.23 -24.81 1.96
N ASP A 119 -5.42 -25.46 1.13
CA ASP A 119 -4.53 -24.78 0.18
C ASP A 119 -5.31 -23.98 -0.87
N LYS A 120 -6.38 -24.58 -1.44
CA LYS A 120 -7.20 -23.89 -2.44
C LYS A 120 -8.05 -22.78 -1.83
N LEU A 121 -8.54 -22.96 -0.60
CA LEU A 121 -9.21 -21.88 0.14
C LEU A 121 -8.25 -20.71 0.37
N THR A 122 -7.04 -20.99 0.83
CA THR A 122 -5.98 -20.01 1.05
C THR A 122 -5.68 -19.21 -0.22
N GLU A 123 -5.56 -19.85 -1.37
CA GLU A 123 -5.36 -19.18 -2.67
C GLU A 123 -6.45 -18.14 -2.98
N ILE A 124 -7.72 -18.52 -2.77
CA ILE A 124 -8.87 -17.64 -3.04
C ILE A 124 -8.87 -16.44 -2.07
N ILE A 125 -8.74 -16.68 -0.76
CA ILE A 125 -8.86 -15.63 0.26
C ILE A 125 -7.64 -14.71 0.32
N ALA A 126 -6.47 -15.14 -0.15
CA ALA A 126 -5.26 -14.31 -0.22
C ALA A 126 -5.38 -13.18 -1.25
N SER A 127 -6.20 -13.36 -2.29
CA SER A 127 -6.31 -12.45 -3.43
C SER A 127 -6.75 -11.02 -3.06
N ASP A 128 -6.00 -10.02 -3.55
CA ASP A 128 -6.36 -8.59 -3.47
C ASP A 128 -7.63 -8.24 -4.25
N HIS A 129 -8.02 -9.08 -5.21
CA HIS A 129 -9.16 -8.89 -6.10
C HIS A 129 -10.46 -9.51 -5.55
N LEU A 130 -10.41 -10.16 -4.38
CA LEU A 130 -11.57 -10.73 -3.73
C LEU A 130 -12.61 -9.63 -3.41
N ASN A 131 -13.81 -9.76 -3.98
CA ASN A 131 -14.88 -8.78 -3.85
C ASN A 131 -15.73 -9.06 -2.61
N VAL A 132 -15.36 -8.41 -1.52
CA VAL A 132 -16.10 -8.43 -0.26
C VAL A 132 -16.38 -7.01 0.24
N PRO A 133 -17.51 -6.80 0.94
CA PRO A 133 -17.81 -5.51 1.54
C PRO A 133 -16.88 -5.18 2.70
N LYS A 134 -16.44 -6.20 3.45
CA LYS A 134 -15.61 -6.08 4.66
C LYS A 134 -14.88 -7.40 4.93
N GLU A 135 -13.76 -7.35 5.67
CA GLU A 135 -12.97 -8.56 5.98
C GLU A 135 -13.69 -9.55 6.88
N GLU A 136 -14.67 -9.10 7.67
CA GLU A 136 -15.51 -9.99 8.49
C GLU A 136 -16.23 -11.02 7.62
N THR A 137 -16.61 -10.69 6.37
CA THR A 137 -17.24 -11.63 5.44
C THR A 137 -16.28 -12.76 5.05
N VAL A 138 -14.98 -12.48 4.93
CA VAL A 138 -13.95 -13.49 4.66
C VAL A 138 -13.77 -14.39 5.88
N PHE A 139 -13.71 -13.79 7.08
CA PHE A 139 -13.61 -14.55 8.32
C PHE A 139 -14.82 -15.48 8.53
N GLU A 140 -16.04 -14.98 8.32
CA GLU A 140 -17.28 -15.77 8.39
C GLU A 140 -17.27 -16.94 7.39
N ALA A 141 -16.78 -16.73 6.16
CA ALA A 141 -16.62 -17.79 5.16
C ALA A 141 -15.63 -18.88 5.62
N VAL A 142 -14.51 -18.49 6.22
CA VAL A 142 -13.52 -19.43 6.79
C VAL A 142 -14.13 -20.22 7.94
N MET A 143 -14.96 -19.60 8.77
CA MET A 143 -15.66 -20.30 9.86
C MET A 143 -16.67 -21.33 9.33
N LEU A 144 -17.46 -20.98 8.31
CA LEU A 144 -18.37 -21.94 7.66
C LEU A 144 -17.60 -23.15 7.08
N TRP A 145 -16.45 -22.90 6.46
CA TRP A 145 -15.58 -23.96 5.97
C TRP A 145 -15.01 -24.83 7.11
N LEU A 146 -14.64 -24.23 8.24
CA LEU A 146 -14.11 -24.96 9.40
C LEU A 146 -15.17 -25.87 10.03
N GLU A 147 -16.43 -25.43 10.13
CA GLU A 147 -17.52 -26.17 10.76
C GLU A 147 -17.87 -27.47 10.02
N LYS A 148 -17.62 -27.54 8.71
CA LYS A 148 -17.96 -28.71 7.89
C LYS A 148 -17.11 -29.95 8.21
N SER A 149 -15.89 -29.80 8.74
CA SER A 149 -15.05 -30.93 9.14
C SER A 149 -14.13 -30.61 10.33
N ALA A 150 -14.25 -31.41 11.40
CA ALA A 150 -13.40 -31.29 12.58
C ALA A 150 -11.90 -31.49 12.30
N SER A 151 -11.52 -32.23 11.25
CA SER A 151 -10.11 -32.44 10.87
C SER A 151 -9.43 -31.17 10.39
N ARG A 152 -10.19 -30.16 9.94
CA ARG A 152 -9.66 -28.89 9.41
C ARG A 152 -9.09 -27.98 10.48
N ARG A 153 -9.33 -28.25 11.77
CA ARG A 153 -8.76 -27.51 12.89
C ARG A 153 -7.22 -27.46 12.84
N GLN A 154 -6.58 -28.49 12.31
CA GLN A 154 -5.11 -28.54 12.18
C GLN A 154 -4.57 -27.55 11.13
N SER A 155 -5.35 -27.25 10.09
CA SER A 155 -4.95 -26.34 9.01
C SER A 155 -5.53 -24.93 9.18
N PHE A 156 -6.36 -24.71 10.21
CA PHE A 156 -7.05 -23.45 10.43
C PHE A 156 -6.09 -22.26 10.60
N GLU A 157 -4.98 -22.45 11.31
CA GLU A 157 -3.97 -21.41 11.51
C GLU A 157 -3.39 -20.87 10.19
N LYS A 158 -3.15 -21.76 9.21
CA LYS A 158 -2.63 -21.39 7.88
C LYS A 158 -3.67 -20.63 7.06
N VAL A 159 -4.95 -20.99 7.20
CA VAL A 159 -6.04 -20.29 6.51
C VAL A 159 -6.25 -18.91 7.15
N LEU A 160 -6.22 -18.83 8.48
CA LEU A 160 -6.40 -17.57 9.22
C LEU A 160 -5.32 -16.53 8.91
N GLU A 161 -4.08 -16.96 8.64
CA GLU A 161 -2.98 -16.09 8.22
C GLU A 161 -3.27 -15.30 6.93
N HIS A 162 -4.22 -15.76 6.11
CA HIS A 162 -4.60 -15.09 4.86
C HIS A 162 -5.87 -14.23 5.00
N VAL A 163 -6.47 -14.21 6.20
CA VAL A 163 -7.52 -13.25 6.57
C VAL A 163 -6.85 -11.97 7.08
N ARG A 164 -7.27 -10.80 6.57
CA ARG A 164 -6.65 -9.51 6.89
C ARG A 164 -7.17 -8.98 8.21
N LEU A 165 -6.87 -9.69 9.31
CA LEU A 165 -7.28 -9.34 10.67
C LEU A 165 -6.99 -7.87 11.05
N PRO A 166 -5.84 -7.25 10.67
CA PRO A 166 -5.58 -5.84 10.96
C PRO A 166 -6.61 -4.84 10.41
N LEU A 167 -7.45 -5.27 9.45
CA LEU A 167 -8.46 -4.46 8.79
C LEU A 167 -9.90 -4.82 9.21
N ILE A 168 -10.06 -5.73 10.18
CA ILE A 168 -11.35 -6.06 10.81
C ILE A 168 -11.67 -5.05 11.92
N SER A 169 -12.94 -4.86 12.25
CA SER A 169 -13.35 -4.05 13.39
C SER A 169 -12.75 -4.56 14.73
N PRO A 170 -12.21 -3.68 15.60
CA PRO A 170 -11.66 -4.11 16.89
C PRO A 170 -12.70 -4.77 17.80
N TYR A 171 -13.97 -4.34 17.71
CA TYR A 171 -15.09 -4.97 18.43
C TYR A 171 -15.30 -6.42 17.99
N TYR A 172 -15.19 -6.67 16.68
CA TYR A 172 -15.40 -8.00 16.13
C TYR A 172 -14.24 -8.95 16.51
N ILE A 173 -12.99 -8.46 16.50
CA ILE A 173 -11.84 -9.22 16.98
C ILE A 173 -12.04 -9.65 18.44
N HIS A 174 -12.39 -8.70 19.30
CA HIS A 174 -12.52 -8.96 20.73
C HIS A 174 -13.72 -9.85 21.08
N ASP A 175 -14.90 -9.53 20.56
CA ASP A 175 -16.15 -10.19 20.97
C ASP A 175 -16.33 -11.56 20.29
N VAL A 176 -15.90 -11.67 19.03
CA VAL A 176 -16.11 -12.87 18.20
C VAL A 176 -14.83 -13.68 18.05
N ILE A 177 -13.76 -13.11 17.48
CA ILE A 177 -12.60 -13.91 17.08
C ILE A 177 -11.85 -14.47 18.29
N GLU A 178 -11.58 -13.62 19.29
CA GLU A 178 -10.89 -14.03 20.52
C GLU A 178 -11.71 -14.95 21.42
N SER A 179 -13.04 -14.98 21.28
CA SER A 179 -13.89 -15.86 22.07
C SER A 179 -13.92 -17.31 21.56
N LEU A 180 -13.46 -17.56 20.33
CA LEU A 180 -13.44 -18.88 19.71
C LEU A 180 -12.39 -19.79 20.36
N GLY A 181 -12.81 -21.01 20.73
CA GLY A 181 -11.92 -22.02 21.33
C GLY A 181 -10.71 -22.37 20.44
N VAL A 182 -10.92 -22.50 19.12
CA VAL A 182 -9.85 -22.81 18.15
C VAL A 182 -8.77 -21.72 18.05
N VAL A 183 -9.13 -20.48 18.36
CA VAL A 183 -8.20 -19.34 18.40
C VAL A 183 -7.47 -19.31 19.74
N ARG A 184 -8.20 -19.51 20.85
CA ARG A 184 -7.62 -19.52 22.20
C ARG A 184 -6.63 -20.65 22.41
N GLU A 185 -6.86 -21.80 21.79
CA GLU A 185 -6.00 -22.99 21.92
C GLU A 185 -4.72 -22.90 21.08
N SER A 186 -4.70 -22.11 20.01
CA SER A 186 -3.53 -21.98 19.12
C SER A 186 -2.71 -20.71 19.43
N LEU A 187 -1.44 -20.91 19.78
CA LEU A 187 -0.48 -19.83 19.97
C LEU A 187 -0.27 -19.00 18.69
N GLN A 188 -0.31 -19.64 17.53
CA GLN A 188 -0.11 -18.94 16.25
C GLN A 188 -1.28 -18.00 15.96
N CYS A 189 -2.52 -18.44 16.17
CA CYS A 189 -3.70 -17.58 16.05
C CYS A 189 -3.64 -16.37 16.99
N GLN A 190 -3.19 -16.56 18.24
CA GLN A 190 -3.01 -15.47 19.20
C GLN A 190 -1.97 -14.45 18.73
N ARG A 191 -0.87 -14.90 18.09
CA ARG A 191 0.14 -13.99 17.51
C ARG A 191 -0.44 -13.15 16.38
N LEU A 192 -1.24 -13.74 15.50
CA LEU A 192 -1.90 -13.01 14.40
C LEU A 192 -2.86 -11.94 14.94
N ILE A 193 -3.54 -12.20 16.06
CA ILE A 193 -4.43 -11.23 16.72
C ILE A 193 -3.63 -10.13 17.41
N SER A 194 -2.54 -10.47 18.10
CA SER A 194 -1.67 -9.47 18.73
C SER A 194 -1.16 -8.47 17.71
N GLU A 195 -0.67 -8.96 16.57
CA GLU A 195 -0.22 -8.10 15.47
C GLU A 195 -1.35 -7.23 14.91
N ALA A 196 -2.56 -7.78 14.75
CA ALA A 196 -3.71 -6.99 14.31
C ALA A 196 -4.04 -5.87 15.30
N LYS A 197 -3.97 -6.14 16.61
CA LYS A 197 -4.14 -5.13 17.66
C LYS A 197 -3.05 -4.06 17.60
N ASP A 198 -1.79 -4.46 17.44
CA ASP A 198 -0.66 -3.54 17.34
C ASP A 198 -0.84 -2.58 16.15
N TYR A 199 -1.27 -3.08 14.98
CA TYR A 199 -1.58 -2.24 13.81
C TYR A 199 -2.73 -1.24 14.05
N MET A 200 -3.73 -1.62 14.83
CA MET A 200 -4.86 -0.75 15.17
C MET A 200 -4.49 0.32 16.19
N LEU A 201 -3.63 -0.02 17.15
CA LEU A 201 -3.19 0.88 18.22
C LEU A 201 -2.11 1.86 17.74
N LEU A 202 -1.15 1.40 16.94
CA LEU A 202 0.02 2.15 16.50
C LEU A 202 -0.21 2.84 15.15
N GLN A 203 -1.16 3.78 15.10
CA GLN A 203 -1.59 4.41 13.84
C GLN A 203 -0.45 5.11 13.08
N ASP A 204 0.49 5.71 13.80
CA ASP A 204 1.61 6.47 13.21
C ASP A 204 2.73 5.55 12.73
N ARG A 205 2.77 4.31 13.22
CA ARG A 205 3.79 3.30 12.88
C ARG A 205 3.28 2.26 11.90
N ARG A 206 2.13 2.48 11.26
CA ARG A 206 1.57 1.57 10.26
C ARG A 206 2.52 1.29 9.10
N GLY A 207 3.35 2.26 8.70
CA GLY A 207 4.38 2.07 7.68
C GLY A 207 5.45 1.03 8.06
N GLU A 208 5.70 0.84 9.35
CA GLU A 208 6.62 -0.18 9.87
C GLU A 208 5.97 -1.57 9.92
N LEU A 209 4.64 -1.61 10.10
CA LEU A 209 3.82 -2.82 10.16
C LEU A 209 3.26 -3.23 8.79
N PHE A 210 3.88 -2.75 7.71
CA PHE A 210 3.44 -3.03 6.36
C PHE A 210 3.62 -4.52 5.99
N GLY A 211 2.59 -5.13 5.42
CA GLY A 211 2.61 -6.50 4.95
C GLY A 211 1.33 -6.89 4.19
N PRO A 212 1.26 -8.12 3.65
CA PRO A 212 0.11 -8.57 2.86
C PRO A 212 -1.24 -8.50 3.60
N ARG A 213 -1.23 -8.61 4.94
CA ARG A 213 -2.42 -8.55 5.79
C ARG A 213 -2.87 -7.14 6.15
N THR A 214 -2.01 -6.13 5.99
CA THR A 214 -2.33 -4.73 6.32
C THR A 214 -2.74 -3.93 5.08
N ARG A 215 -2.64 -4.54 3.90
CA ARG A 215 -3.11 -4.00 2.63
C ARG A 215 -4.63 -4.17 2.46
N PRO A 216 -5.42 -3.09 2.30
CA PRO A 216 -6.85 -3.24 2.02
C PRO A 216 -7.15 -3.92 0.68
N ARG A 217 -8.25 -4.67 0.62
CA ARG A 217 -8.73 -5.24 -0.66
C ARG A 217 -9.25 -4.14 -1.55
N ARG A 218 -9.20 -4.34 -2.87
CA ARG A 218 -9.64 -3.32 -3.82
C ARG A 218 -11.14 -3.02 -3.72
N SER A 219 -11.94 -3.97 -3.23
CA SER A 219 -13.40 -3.90 -3.13
C SER A 219 -13.94 -3.20 -1.87
N THR A 220 -13.15 -3.07 -0.80
CA THR A 220 -13.63 -2.55 0.50
C THR A 220 -13.90 -1.04 0.50
N GLY A 221 -13.86 -0.41 -0.68
CA GLY A 221 -14.11 1.02 -0.84
C GLY A 221 -13.06 1.88 -0.14
N THR A 222 -11.85 1.36 0.11
CA THR A 222 -10.72 2.10 0.67
C THR A 222 -9.61 2.20 -0.38
N ALA A 223 -8.97 3.36 -0.46
CA ALA A 223 -7.82 3.63 -1.31
C ALA A 223 -6.72 4.25 -0.44
N GLU A 224 -5.49 3.81 -0.64
CA GLU A 224 -4.32 4.54 -0.14
C GLU A 224 -3.91 5.54 -1.22
N VAL A 225 -4.00 6.82 -0.90
CA VAL A 225 -3.69 7.93 -1.82
C VAL A 225 -2.50 8.72 -1.31
N ILE A 226 -1.80 9.39 -2.21
CA ILE A 226 -0.76 10.37 -1.86
C ILE A 226 -1.42 11.73 -1.80
N VAL A 227 -1.35 12.41 -0.66
CA VAL A 227 -1.82 13.80 -0.52
C VAL A 227 -0.63 14.73 -0.66
N THR A 228 -0.74 15.70 -1.56
CA THR A 228 0.23 16.78 -1.77
C THR A 228 -0.33 18.09 -1.26
N VAL A 229 0.45 18.84 -0.48
CA VAL A 229 0.01 20.10 0.13
C VAL A 229 0.98 21.23 -0.23
N GLY A 230 0.42 22.35 -0.68
CA GLY A 230 1.14 23.61 -0.90
C GLY A 230 2.30 23.49 -1.88
N GLY A 231 3.42 24.14 -1.53
CA GLY A 231 4.63 24.21 -2.33
C GLY A 231 4.73 25.51 -3.11
N GLU A 232 5.71 25.57 -4.00
CA GLU A 232 6.04 26.75 -4.80
C GLU A 232 6.24 26.36 -6.26
N ASP A 233 5.62 27.13 -7.15
CA ASP A 233 5.76 27.02 -8.61
C ASP A 233 6.23 28.38 -9.16
N ASP A 234 7.45 28.46 -9.69
CA ASP A 234 8.05 29.69 -10.21
C ASP A 234 7.82 30.92 -9.32
N LYS A 235 8.19 30.81 -8.03
CA LYS A 235 8.02 31.85 -6.98
C LYS A 235 6.59 32.15 -6.57
N VAL A 236 5.61 31.42 -7.09
CA VAL A 236 4.22 31.48 -6.66
C VAL A 236 3.98 30.41 -5.60
N VAL A 237 3.76 30.87 -4.38
CA VAL A 237 3.39 30.00 -3.26
C VAL A 237 1.95 29.52 -3.43
N LEU A 238 1.72 28.21 -3.26
CA LEU A 238 0.44 27.55 -3.54
C LEU A 238 -0.35 27.28 -2.26
N ARG A 239 -1.68 27.24 -2.40
CA ARG A 239 -2.64 26.80 -1.35
C ARG A 239 -3.32 25.47 -1.65
N SER A 240 -2.97 24.86 -2.79
CA SER A 240 -3.65 23.68 -3.29
C SER A 240 -3.36 22.45 -2.44
N VAL A 241 -4.40 21.63 -2.27
CA VAL A 241 -4.31 20.32 -1.64
C VAL A 241 -4.91 19.31 -2.60
N GLU A 242 -4.11 18.35 -3.00
CA GLU A 242 -4.46 17.41 -4.07
C GLU A 242 -4.15 15.99 -3.61
N SER A 243 -4.96 15.04 -4.05
CA SER A 243 -4.79 13.62 -3.76
C SER A 243 -4.60 12.85 -5.05
N PHE A 244 -3.58 12.02 -5.10
CA PHE A 244 -3.26 11.13 -6.21
C PHE A 244 -3.51 9.69 -5.80
N ASP A 245 -4.31 8.96 -6.58
CA ASP A 245 -4.50 7.52 -6.42
C ASP A 245 -3.52 6.76 -7.34
N PRO A 246 -2.47 6.10 -6.79
CA PRO A 246 -1.48 5.40 -7.62
C PRO A 246 -2.04 4.18 -8.38
N VAL A 247 -3.23 3.70 -8.03
CA VAL A 247 -3.86 2.56 -8.71
C VAL A 247 -4.62 3.02 -9.95
N THR A 248 -5.31 4.15 -9.87
CA THR A 248 -6.11 4.69 -10.99
C THR A 248 -5.39 5.78 -11.78
N ALA A 249 -4.24 6.25 -11.28
CA ALA A 249 -3.50 7.41 -11.79
C ALA A 249 -4.38 8.66 -11.92
N GLN A 250 -5.36 8.82 -11.02
CA GLN A 250 -6.28 9.95 -11.00
C GLN A 250 -5.92 10.93 -9.89
N TRP A 251 -6.06 12.22 -10.22
CA TRP A 251 -5.95 13.32 -9.28
C TRP A 251 -7.33 13.81 -8.83
N LYS A 252 -7.42 14.17 -7.56
CA LYS A 252 -8.61 14.77 -6.97
C LYS A 252 -8.22 15.90 -6.03
N SER A 253 -8.78 17.08 -6.26
CA SER A 253 -8.63 18.21 -5.34
C SER A 253 -9.38 17.97 -4.02
N LEU A 254 -8.74 18.35 -2.92
CA LEU A 254 -9.32 18.42 -1.58
C LEU A 254 -9.50 19.89 -1.18
N ALA A 255 -10.03 20.16 0.02
CA ALA A 255 -10.11 21.51 0.52
C ALA A 255 -8.74 22.18 0.59
N CYS A 256 -8.63 23.30 -0.12
CA CYS A 256 -7.44 24.14 -0.11
C CYS A 256 -7.18 24.71 1.29
N LEU A 257 -5.91 24.96 1.59
CA LEU A 257 -5.53 25.73 2.78
C LEU A 257 -6.16 27.14 2.71
N PRO A 258 -6.49 27.78 3.84
CA PRO A 258 -7.04 29.13 3.84
C PRO A 258 -6.05 30.20 3.36
N PHE A 259 -4.76 29.86 3.30
CA PHE A 259 -3.64 30.70 2.87
C PHE A 259 -2.71 29.89 1.94
N ALA A 260 -1.79 30.58 1.27
CA ALA A 260 -0.71 29.96 0.52
C ALA A 260 0.51 29.76 1.41
N VAL A 261 1.17 28.59 1.34
CA VAL A 261 2.35 28.28 2.14
C VAL A 261 3.32 27.33 1.41
N SER A 262 4.61 27.60 1.51
CA SER A 262 5.70 26.70 1.11
C SER A 262 6.60 26.38 2.30
N LYS A 263 7.56 25.46 2.15
CA LYS A 263 8.58 25.15 3.19
C LYS A 263 8.01 24.70 4.54
N HIS A 264 6.77 24.23 4.56
CA HIS A 264 6.06 23.74 5.73
C HIS A 264 6.35 22.25 5.94
N GLY A 265 6.08 21.75 7.13
CA GLY A 265 6.05 20.33 7.40
C GLY A 265 4.63 19.76 7.31
N LEU A 266 4.51 18.50 6.90
CA LEU A 266 3.25 17.76 6.90
C LEU A 266 3.47 16.36 7.46
N VAL A 267 2.60 15.93 8.36
CA VAL A 267 2.60 14.57 8.91
C VAL A 267 1.18 14.03 9.00
N VAL A 268 1.05 12.71 9.11
CA VAL A 268 -0.23 12.01 9.22
C VAL A 268 -0.26 11.16 10.49
N SER A 269 -1.39 11.16 11.17
CA SER A 269 -1.74 10.19 12.22
C SER A 269 -3.08 9.56 11.87
N GLY A 270 -3.09 8.27 11.58
CA GLY A 270 -4.30 7.56 11.14
C GLY A 270 -4.88 8.16 9.85
N SER A 271 -5.98 8.89 9.96
CA SER A 271 -6.64 9.59 8.85
C SER A 271 -6.53 11.12 8.93
N THR A 272 -5.78 11.65 9.90
CA THR A 272 -5.71 13.07 10.20
C THR A 272 -4.38 13.63 9.76
N LEU A 273 -4.41 14.72 8.98
CA LEU A 273 -3.20 15.43 8.56
C LEU A 273 -2.91 16.60 9.49
N TYR A 274 -1.64 16.86 9.69
CA TYR A 274 -1.13 17.94 10.52
C TYR A 274 -0.07 18.70 9.73
N LEU A 275 -0.28 20.00 9.54
CA LEU A 275 0.64 20.91 8.86
C LEU A 275 1.17 21.93 9.86
N ALA A 276 2.49 22.12 9.88
CA ALA A 276 3.14 23.06 10.80
C ALA A 276 4.14 23.97 10.09
N GLY A 277 4.15 25.24 10.46
CA GLY A 277 5.14 26.21 10.01
C GLY A 277 5.04 26.52 8.51
N GLY A 278 6.19 26.78 7.91
CA GLY A 278 6.33 27.20 6.53
C GLY A 278 6.57 28.69 6.38
N GLU A 279 6.52 29.14 5.13
CA GLU A 279 6.76 30.52 4.73
C GLU A 279 5.56 31.02 3.92
N PHE A 280 5.07 32.19 4.28
CA PHE A 280 4.00 32.87 3.57
C PHE A 280 4.54 33.61 2.34
N PRO A 281 3.67 34.05 1.39
CA PRO A 281 4.11 34.75 0.18
C PRO A 281 4.90 36.05 0.42
N ASP A 282 4.81 36.64 1.62
CA ASP A 282 5.57 37.82 2.01
C ASP A 282 6.97 37.49 2.56
N GLY A 283 7.35 36.21 2.59
CA GLY A 283 8.62 35.70 3.11
C GLY A 283 8.65 35.52 4.62
N SER A 284 7.53 35.75 5.33
CA SER A 284 7.49 35.57 6.78
C SER A 284 7.38 34.10 7.16
N ALA A 285 8.21 33.66 8.12
CA ALA A 285 8.13 32.33 8.69
C ALA A 285 6.88 32.22 9.59
N SER A 286 6.22 31.07 9.53
CA SER A 286 4.96 30.81 10.24
C SER A 286 5.17 30.02 11.54
N ARG A 287 4.33 30.32 12.53
CA ARG A 287 4.16 29.53 13.78
C ARG A 287 2.95 28.62 13.73
N GLU A 288 2.12 28.77 12.70
CA GLU A 288 0.80 28.21 12.68
C GLU A 288 0.83 26.69 12.53
N MET A 289 -0.18 26.05 13.13
CA MET A 289 -0.41 24.63 13.07
C MET A 289 -1.84 24.40 12.60
N TRP A 290 -2.02 23.54 11.62
CA TRP A 290 -3.31 23.26 11.00
C TRP A 290 -3.56 21.76 10.94
N ARG A 291 -4.80 21.37 11.19
CA ARG A 291 -5.25 19.99 11.14
C ARG A 291 -6.31 19.83 10.07
N TYR A 292 -6.13 18.88 9.17
CA TYR A 292 -7.15 18.54 8.17
C TYR A 292 -8.14 17.53 8.74
N ASP A 293 -9.43 17.85 8.66
CA ASP A 293 -10.52 16.94 8.98
C ASP A 293 -11.07 16.31 7.69
N PRO A 294 -10.81 15.01 7.42
CA PRO A 294 -11.28 14.35 6.21
C PRO A 294 -12.80 14.15 6.18
N CYS A 295 -13.50 14.20 7.33
CA CYS A 295 -14.95 14.03 7.38
C CYS A 295 -15.68 15.27 6.86
N PHE A 296 -15.15 16.45 7.18
CA PHE A 296 -15.73 17.73 6.78
C PHE A 296 -15.04 18.36 5.56
N ASP A 297 -13.95 17.77 5.07
CA ASP A 297 -13.12 18.34 4.00
C ASP A 297 -12.77 19.79 4.32
N SER A 298 -12.13 20.00 5.49
CA SER A 298 -11.79 21.34 5.96
C SER A 298 -10.58 21.35 6.89
N TRP A 299 -9.92 22.50 6.96
CA TRP A 299 -8.76 22.73 7.82
C TRP A 299 -9.16 23.49 9.08
N LEU A 300 -8.63 23.05 10.21
CA LEU A 300 -8.84 23.63 11.53
C LEU A 300 -7.51 24.14 12.09
N GLU A 301 -7.52 25.37 12.59
CA GLU A 301 -6.37 25.95 13.27
C GLU A 301 -6.18 25.28 14.64
N MET A 302 -4.93 24.97 14.97
CA MET A 302 -4.50 24.38 16.23
C MET A 302 -3.58 25.34 16.98
N ALA A 303 -3.11 24.97 18.17
CA ALA A 303 -2.19 25.83 18.91
C ALA A 303 -0.88 26.05 18.11
N PRO A 304 -0.39 27.30 18.01
CA PRO A 304 0.82 27.61 17.26
C PRO A 304 2.08 27.16 18.01
N MET A 305 3.16 26.90 17.27
CA MET A 305 4.50 26.66 17.81
C MET A 305 4.98 27.86 18.64
N ASN A 306 5.98 27.65 19.50
CA ASN A 306 6.61 28.70 20.30
C ASN A 306 7.51 29.62 19.46
N VAL A 307 8.10 29.10 18.38
CA VAL A 307 8.96 29.86 17.45
C VAL A 307 8.46 29.67 16.01
N ALA A 308 8.64 30.69 15.18
CA ALA A 308 8.30 30.62 13.76
C ALA A 308 9.34 29.77 13.02
N ARG A 309 8.90 28.92 12.09
CA ARG A 309 9.79 27.98 11.41
C ARG A 309 9.38 27.81 9.94
N SER A 310 10.25 28.19 9.02
CA SER A 310 10.26 27.67 7.64
C SER A 310 11.40 26.67 7.46
N GLU A 311 11.35 25.83 6.42
CA GLU A 311 12.39 24.83 6.12
C GLU A 311 12.67 23.85 7.27
N LEU A 312 11.65 23.60 8.10
CA LEU A 312 11.72 22.68 9.22
C LEU A 312 11.57 21.23 8.77
N GLY A 313 12.10 20.31 9.58
CA GLY A 313 11.69 18.92 9.54
C GLY A 313 10.47 18.69 10.43
N LEU A 314 9.49 17.92 9.98
CA LEU A 314 8.32 17.55 10.76
C LEU A 314 8.15 16.03 10.75
N ALA A 315 7.98 15.42 11.92
CA ALA A 315 7.74 13.99 12.04
C ALA A 315 6.69 13.67 13.11
N MET A 316 5.88 12.66 12.84
CA MET A 316 4.97 12.07 13.82
C MET A 316 5.71 10.96 14.56
N LEU A 317 5.83 11.06 15.88
CA LEU A 317 6.48 10.07 16.73
C LEU A 317 5.58 9.72 17.91
N ASP A 318 5.11 8.46 17.93
CA ASP A 318 4.29 7.88 19.01
C ASP A 318 3.12 8.80 19.48
N GLY A 319 2.38 9.37 18.53
CA GLY A 319 1.22 10.24 18.79
C GLY A 319 1.52 11.74 18.95
N PHE A 320 2.79 12.14 18.86
CA PHE A 320 3.21 13.53 19.00
C PHE A 320 3.86 14.07 17.72
N VAL A 321 3.69 15.36 17.45
CA VAL A 321 4.33 16.00 16.28
C VAL A 321 5.60 16.72 16.73
N PHE A 322 6.73 16.38 16.12
CA PHE A 322 8.02 17.01 16.39
C PHE A 322 8.39 17.96 15.25
N ALA A 323 8.57 19.24 15.59
CA ALA A 323 9.10 20.28 14.71
C ALA A 323 10.60 20.49 15.00
N VAL A 324 11.44 20.23 14.01
CA VAL A 324 12.89 20.12 14.16
C VAL A 324 13.59 21.19 13.32
N GLY A 325 14.36 22.05 13.99
CA GLY A 325 15.18 23.06 13.34
C GLY A 325 14.37 24.05 12.50
N GLY A 326 14.92 24.45 11.36
CA GLY A 326 14.32 25.40 10.43
C GLY A 326 14.90 26.81 10.57
N TRP A 327 14.23 27.76 9.91
CA TRP A 327 14.60 29.17 9.83
C TRP A 327 13.50 30.03 10.47
N GLU A 328 13.87 30.92 11.39
CA GLU A 328 12.93 31.79 12.10
C GLU A 328 12.75 33.17 11.44
N GLY A 329 13.33 33.39 10.26
CA GLY A 329 13.31 34.65 9.52
C GLY A 329 14.66 35.39 9.57
N HIS A 330 15.45 35.20 10.62
CA HIS A 330 16.79 35.81 10.74
C HIS A 330 17.89 34.86 11.23
N SER A 331 17.55 33.71 11.79
CA SER A 331 18.53 32.73 12.25
C SER A 331 18.05 31.30 12.02
N ARG A 332 19.02 30.37 11.99
CA ARG A 332 18.75 28.93 11.96
C ARG A 332 18.46 28.45 13.37
N LEU A 333 17.59 27.47 13.48
CA LEU A 333 17.17 26.89 14.76
C LEU A 333 17.83 25.53 15.00
N ASP A 334 18.32 25.34 16.22
CA ASP A 334 18.70 24.04 16.78
C ASP A 334 17.59 23.45 17.68
N SER A 335 16.67 24.32 18.12
CA SER A 335 15.55 23.96 18.98
C SER A 335 14.60 22.97 18.31
N VAL A 336 14.04 22.10 19.15
CA VAL A 336 13.02 21.12 18.76
C VAL A 336 11.81 21.30 19.65
N GLU A 337 10.63 21.31 19.02
CA GLU A 337 9.36 21.45 19.71
C GLU A 337 8.50 20.21 19.50
N CYS A 338 7.79 19.82 20.53
CA CYS A 338 6.86 18.69 20.53
C CYS A 338 5.44 19.22 20.76
N TYR A 339 4.53 18.84 19.87
CA TYR A 339 3.10 19.10 19.98
C TYR A 339 2.39 17.87 20.54
N ASP A 340 1.58 18.08 21.56
CA ASP A 340 0.63 17.09 22.06
C ASP A 340 -0.77 17.37 21.51
N PRO A 341 -1.30 16.50 20.61
CA PRO A 341 -2.64 16.65 20.07
C PRO A 341 -3.77 16.57 21.11
N HIS A 342 -3.54 15.94 22.27
CA HIS A 342 -4.56 15.78 23.33
C HIS A 342 -4.76 17.06 24.12
N THR A 343 -3.66 17.73 24.46
CA THR A 343 -3.70 19.00 25.20
C THR A 343 -3.74 20.21 24.28
N ASN A 344 -3.47 20.02 22.98
CA ASN A 344 -3.32 21.08 21.98
C ASN A 344 -2.27 22.12 22.43
N THR A 345 -1.07 21.65 22.78
CA THR A 345 0.02 22.52 23.24
C THR A 345 1.37 22.10 22.68
N TRP A 346 2.23 23.09 22.45
CA TRP A 346 3.64 22.89 22.11
C TRP A 346 4.54 23.09 23.32
N TYR A 347 5.58 22.27 23.44
CA TYR A 347 6.64 22.45 24.43
C TYR A 347 8.00 22.13 23.82
N PHE A 348 9.06 22.76 24.34
CA PHE A 348 10.43 22.46 23.92
C PHE A 348 10.90 21.12 24.47
N VAL A 349 11.68 20.40 23.65
CA VAL A 349 12.47 19.24 24.05
C VAL A 349 13.96 19.55 23.92
N GLU A 350 14.83 18.56 24.15
CA GLU A 350 16.28 18.73 24.03
C GLU A 350 16.66 19.25 22.63
N SER A 351 17.40 20.35 22.58
CA SER A 351 17.89 20.93 21.32
C SER A 351 18.93 20.04 20.65
N MET A 352 19.01 20.14 19.33
CA MET A 352 20.11 19.56 18.56
C MET A 352 21.43 20.26 18.90
N LYS A 353 22.56 19.62 18.61
CA LYS A 353 23.89 20.21 18.83
C LYS A 353 24.18 21.40 17.90
N MET A 354 23.50 21.47 16.76
CA MET A 354 23.73 22.47 15.73
C MET A 354 22.41 22.90 15.12
N ALA A 355 22.33 24.19 14.78
CA ALA A 355 21.18 24.74 14.08
C ALA A 355 21.21 24.33 12.60
N VAL A 356 20.04 23.96 12.07
CA VAL A 356 19.93 23.37 10.72
C VAL A 356 18.66 23.81 10.01
N THR A 357 18.76 24.08 8.71
CA THR A 357 17.60 24.26 7.81
C THR A 357 17.52 23.13 6.79
N SER A 358 16.31 22.86 6.30
CA SER A 358 16.05 21.78 5.35
C SER A 358 16.58 20.39 5.77
N PRO A 359 16.45 19.96 7.06
CA PRO A 359 16.85 18.62 7.46
C PRO A 359 15.88 17.56 6.94
N ALA A 360 16.39 16.36 6.66
CA ALA A 360 15.56 15.18 6.41
C ALA A 360 15.25 14.50 7.75
N VAL A 361 13.96 14.45 8.14
CA VAL A 361 13.52 13.99 9.46
C VAL A 361 12.47 12.89 9.35
N VAL A 362 12.66 11.80 10.09
CA VAL A 362 11.72 10.66 10.15
C VAL A 362 11.68 10.05 11.54
N ALA A 363 10.57 9.39 11.90
CA ALA A 363 10.44 8.67 13.15
C ALA A 363 10.36 7.16 12.91
N LEU A 364 11.31 6.40 13.45
CA LEU A 364 11.40 4.95 13.28
C LEU A 364 11.69 4.29 14.62
N ASP A 365 10.95 3.22 14.96
CA ASP A 365 11.17 2.43 16.17
C ASP A 365 11.10 3.23 17.49
N GLY A 366 10.23 4.25 17.53
CA GLY A 366 10.07 5.12 18.70
C GLY A 366 11.23 6.12 18.89
N LEU A 367 12.02 6.35 17.84
CA LEU A 367 13.14 7.28 17.82
C LEU A 367 12.98 8.29 16.67
N LEU A 368 13.47 9.51 16.87
CA LEU A 368 13.44 10.57 15.86
C LEU A 368 14.81 10.71 15.22
N TYR A 369 14.90 10.48 13.91
CA TYR A 369 16.15 10.59 13.15
C TYR A 369 16.16 11.90 12.38
N VAL A 370 17.31 12.57 12.41
CA VAL A 370 17.58 13.83 11.70
C VAL A 370 18.84 13.64 10.88
N THR A 371 18.76 13.91 9.59
CA THR A 371 19.86 13.68 8.65
C THR A 371 20.07 14.89 7.75
N GLY A 372 21.34 15.24 7.54
CA GLY A 372 21.75 16.33 6.67
C GLY A 372 21.15 17.69 7.05
N GLY A 373 20.86 18.50 6.04
CA GLY A 373 20.43 19.89 6.17
C GLY A 373 21.58 20.89 6.05
N ALA A 374 21.25 22.16 5.93
CA ALA A 374 22.19 23.26 5.71
C ALA A 374 22.53 23.98 7.02
N VAL A 375 23.82 24.18 7.26
CA VAL A 375 24.36 24.83 8.47
C VAL A 375 25.03 26.16 8.15
N LEU A 376 25.58 26.31 6.94
CA LEU A 376 26.26 27.51 6.45
C LEU A 376 25.34 28.37 5.58
N GLU A 377 25.70 29.65 5.41
CA GLU A 377 24.95 30.60 4.58
C GLU A 377 24.88 30.20 3.11
N ASP A 378 25.90 29.52 2.59
CA ASP A 378 25.97 29.07 1.20
C ASP A 378 25.04 27.88 0.87
N GLY A 379 24.30 27.36 1.85
CA GLY A 379 23.34 26.25 1.65
C GLY A 379 23.98 24.86 1.63
N ASP A 380 25.30 24.78 1.85
CA ASP A 380 26.06 23.53 1.91
C ASP A 380 25.45 22.55 2.92
N GLY A 381 25.14 21.36 2.43
CA GLY A 381 24.63 20.26 3.21
C GLY A 381 25.69 19.60 4.08
N MET A 382 25.26 18.95 5.17
CA MET A 382 26.12 18.09 5.99
C MET A 382 25.79 16.61 5.81
N ASP A 383 26.71 15.73 6.19
CA ASP A 383 26.53 14.27 6.22
C ASP A 383 26.09 13.74 7.60
N LEU A 384 25.97 14.65 8.57
CA LEU A 384 25.63 14.30 9.94
C LEU A 384 24.25 13.65 10.04
N ALA A 385 24.20 12.53 10.75
CA ALA A 385 22.99 11.83 11.12
C ALA A 385 22.92 11.69 12.64
N GLN A 386 21.78 12.06 13.22
CA GLN A 386 21.54 12.06 14.66
C GLN A 386 20.22 11.38 14.95
N VAL A 387 20.12 10.78 16.13
CA VAL A 387 18.89 10.18 16.64
C VAL A 387 18.57 10.72 18.02
N TYR A 388 17.32 11.14 18.21
CA TYR A 388 16.77 11.54 19.50
C TYR A 388 15.95 10.41 20.11
N ASN A 389 16.27 10.11 21.36
CA ASN A 389 15.51 9.16 22.16
C ASN A 389 14.60 9.94 23.13
N PRO A 390 13.28 9.97 22.93
CA PRO A 390 12.37 10.73 23.78
C PRO A 390 12.31 10.21 25.22
N LYS A 391 12.67 8.93 25.45
CA LYS A 391 12.70 8.35 26.81
C LYS A 391 13.94 8.76 27.59
N LEU A 392 15.05 9.02 26.89
CA LEU A 392 16.32 9.45 27.49
C LEU A 392 16.53 10.96 27.39
N CYS A 393 15.64 11.68 26.70
CA CYS A 393 15.75 13.11 26.40
C CYS A 393 17.15 13.50 25.91
N SER A 394 17.71 12.74 24.97
CA SER A 394 19.07 12.97 24.49
C SER A 394 19.26 12.58 23.03
N TRP A 395 20.20 13.31 22.40
CA TRP A 395 20.65 13.10 21.04
C TRP A 395 21.92 12.24 21.01
N THR A 396 21.97 11.30 20.08
CA THR A 396 23.15 10.48 19.80
C THR A 396 23.48 10.56 18.32
N GLU A 397 24.76 10.64 17.97
CA GLU A 397 25.20 10.56 16.58
C GLU A 397 25.22 9.11 16.12
N VAL A 398 24.72 8.88 14.91
CA VAL A 398 24.79 7.58 14.22
C VAL A 398 25.80 7.68 13.08
N ALA A 399 25.99 6.60 12.31
CA ALA A 399 26.89 6.63 11.17
C ALA A 399 26.52 7.80 10.23
N PRO A 400 27.50 8.60 9.77
CA PRO A 400 27.22 9.70 8.85
C PRO A 400 26.80 9.16 7.48
N MET A 401 26.00 9.95 6.76
CA MET A 401 25.67 9.68 5.35
C MET A 401 26.94 9.63 4.50
N GLN A 402 26.90 8.94 3.38
CA GLN A 402 28.00 8.93 2.42
C GLN A 402 28.07 10.24 1.62
N ILE A 403 26.95 10.95 1.50
CA ILE A 403 26.84 12.21 0.77
C ILE A 403 26.28 13.29 1.70
N ALA A 404 27.06 14.35 1.90
CA ALA A 404 26.62 15.54 2.64
C ALA A 404 25.56 16.30 1.83
N ARG A 405 24.38 16.56 2.39
CA ARG A 405 23.28 17.13 1.61
C ARG A 405 22.24 17.90 2.42
N SER A 406 21.63 18.89 1.79
CA SER A 406 20.49 19.64 2.32
C SER A 406 19.25 19.46 1.44
N GLY A 407 18.05 19.74 1.98
CA GLY A 407 16.78 19.68 1.24
C GLY A 407 16.51 18.34 0.57
N SER A 408 16.97 17.27 1.22
CA SER A 408 16.65 15.89 0.83
C SER A 408 15.31 15.51 1.42
N ALA A 409 14.59 14.61 0.75
CA ALA A 409 13.43 13.97 1.35
C ALA A 409 13.86 12.73 2.13
N ALA A 410 13.11 12.37 3.17
CA ALA A 410 13.31 11.10 3.86
C ALA A 410 12.01 10.37 4.13
N CYS A 411 12.07 9.05 4.05
CA CYS A 411 10.94 8.18 4.33
C CYS A 411 11.40 6.84 4.91
N ILE A 412 10.44 6.07 5.42
CA ILE A 412 10.69 4.75 6.00
C ILE A 412 10.09 3.68 5.10
N LEU A 413 10.88 2.68 4.78
CA LEU A 413 10.41 1.49 4.08
C LEU A 413 11.05 0.24 4.69
N LYS A 414 10.21 -0.73 5.10
CA LYS A 414 10.64 -2.03 5.65
C LYS A 414 11.66 -1.91 6.80
N GLY A 415 11.46 -0.94 7.69
CA GLY A 415 12.30 -0.71 8.87
C GLY A 415 13.67 -0.08 8.57
N LYS A 416 13.83 0.52 7.39
CA LYS A 416 15.02 1.27 7.01
C LYS A 416 14.65 2.70 6.63
N ILE A 417 15.61 3.61 6.77
CA ILE A 417 15.45 5.02 6.45
C ILE A 417 16.05 5.28 5.08
N TYR A 418 15.30 5.89 4.17
CA TYR A 418 15.77 6.29 2.86
C TYR A 418 15.92 7.80 2.82
N VAL A 419 17.07 8.29 2.37
CA VAL A 419 17.36 9.71 2.13
C VAL A 419 17.53 9.90 0.63
N ILE A 420 16.73 10.80 0.06
CA ILE A 420 16.46 10.85 -1.38
C ILE A 420 16.70 12.27 -1.89
N GLY A 421 17.52 12.37 -2.94
CA GLY A 421 17.81 13.63 -3.62
C GLY A 421 18.57 14.61 -2.73
N GLY A 422 18.28 15.90 -2.91
CA GLY A 422 18.90 17.01 -2.20
C GLY A 422 19.91 17.79 -3.03
N TRP A 423 20.58 18.71 -2.36
CA TRP A 423 21.71 19.47 -2.90
C TRP A 423 23.00 19.05 -2.20
N HIS A 424 23.99 18.64 -2.99
CA HIS A 424 25.36 18.38 -2.56
C HIS A 424 26.32 19.42 -3.15
N ALA A 425 27.18 19.99 -2.30
CA ALA A 425 28.05 21.12 -2.63
C ALA A 425 28.95 20.88 -3.86
N SER A 426 29.38 19.64 -4.13
CA SER A 426 30.31 19.35 -5.23
C SER A 426 29.65 18.94 -6.55
N THR A 427 28.33 18.65 -6.57
CA THR A 427 27.64 18.10 -7.76
C THR A 427 26.31 18.79 -8.08
N GLU A 428 25.96 19.85 -7.34
CA GLU A 428 24.65 20.51 -7.39
C GLU A 428 23.51 19.53 -7.00
N ASN A 429 22.32 19.67 -7.58
CA ASN A 429 21.17 18.79 -7.35
C ASN A 429 21.55 17.32 -7.63
N THR A 430 21.15 16.41 -6.74
CA THR A 430 21.49 14.98 -6.84
C THR A 430 20.27 14.09 -7.10
N ASP A 431 20.50 13.00 -7.80
CA ASP A 431 19.55 11.88 -8.02
C ASP A 431 19.81 10.72 -7.05
N LYS A 432 20.83 10.85 -6.20
CA LYS A 432 21.34 9.74 -5.38
C LYS A 432 20.43 9.44 -4.20
N VAL A 433 20.28 8.16 -3.92
CA VAL A 433 19.47 7.62 -2.81
C VAL A 433 20.37 6.80 -1.90
N GLU A 434 20.27 7.07 -0.61
CA GLU A 434 20.96 6.33 0.44
C GLU A 434 19.95 5.68 1.38
N CYS A 435 20.24 4.47 1.81
CA CYS A 435 19.43 3.70 2.74
C CYS A 435 20.24 3.41 4.00
N TYR A 436 19.72 3.81 5.16
CA TYR A 436 20.27 3.55 6.47
C TYR A 436 19.54 2.40 7.15
N ASP A 437 20.31 1.41 7.60
CA ASP A 437 19.81 0.32 8.44
C ASP A 437 20.18 0.60 9.92
N PRO A 438 19.20 0.93 10.78
CA PRO A 438 19.46 1.23 12.19
C PRO A 438 19.99 0.02 12.98
N LYS A 439 19.76 -1.21 12.51
CA LYS A 439 20.24 -2.43 13.19
C LYS A 439 21.73 -2.63 13.01
N THR A 440 22.27 -2.23 11.86
CA THR A 440 23.69 -2.36 11.54
C THR A 440 24.45 -1.04 11.70
N ASN A 441 23.73 0.09 11.82
CA ASN A 441 24.29 1.44 11.83
C ASN A 441 25.16 1.69 10.58
N GLN A 442 24.63 1.36 9.41
CA GLN A 442 25.32 1.49 8.13
C GLN A 442 24.42 2.09 7.05
N TRP A 443 25.05 2.87 6.16
CA TRP A 443 24.45 3.43 4.97
C TRP A 443 24.84 2.60 3.74
N THR A 444 23.88 2.34 2.86
CA THR A 444 24.07 1.69 1.57
C THR A 444 23.46 2.54 0.46
N MET A 445 24.15 2.64 -0.68
CA MET A 445 23.61 3.30 -1.87
C MET A 445 22.52 2.43 -2.49
N CYS A 446 21.43 3.07 -2.92
CA CYS A 446 20.39 2.45 -3.76
C CYS A 446 20.47 3.00 -5.19
N ALA A 447 19.67 2.45 -6.09
CA ALA A 447 19.55 2.97 -7.44
C ALA A 447 19.16 4.46 -7.41
N PRO A 448 19.80 5.28 -8.25
CA PRO A 448 19.48 6.70 -8.35
C PRO A 448 18.11 6.90 -9.00
N MET A 449 17.46 8.00 -8.64
CA MET A 449 16.29 8.53 -9.33
C MET A 449 16.61 8.78 -10.82
N LYS A 450 15.56 8.90 -11.64
CA LYS A 450 15.65 9.29 -13.04
C LYS A 450 15.97 10.77 -13.21
N GLU A 451 15.48 11.59 -12.28
CA GLU A 451 15.72 13.03 -12.27
C GLU A 451 16.43 13.46 -10.98
N ARG A 452 17.26 14.50 -11.06
CA ARG A 452 17.91 15.11 -9.90
C ARG A 452 16.91 16.04 -9.25
N ARG A 453 16.68 15.89 -7.94
CA ARG A 453 15.62 16.66 -7.24
C ARG A 453 16.14 17.28 -5.96
N TYR A 454 15.95 18.58 -5.82
CA TYR A 454 16.10 19.30 -4.55
C TYR A 454 14.73 19.66 -4.00
N ARG A 455 14.54 19.49 -2.68
CA ARG A 455 13.28 19.70 -1.96
C ARG A 455 12.07 18.99 -2.59
N PRO A 456 12.17 17.68 -2.95
CA PRO A 456 11.02 16.94 -3.42
C PRO A 456 10.10 16.56 -2.24
N GLY A 457 8.84 16.27 -2.55
CA GLY A 457 7.95 15.56 -1.64
C GLY A 457 8.13 14.05 -1.75
N VAL A 458 7.92 13.33 -0.65
CA VAL A 458 8.02 11.86 -0.61
C VAL A 458 6.83 11.25 0.13
N ALA A 459 6.32 10.12 -0.37
CA ALA A 459 5.32 9.33 0.33
C ALA A 459 5.56 7.83 0.10
N VAL A 460 5.12 7.00 1.04
CA VAL A 460 5.21 5.54 0.91
C VAL A 460 3.81 4.97 0.82
N VAL A 461 3.52 4.31 -0.30
CA VAL A 461 2.22 3.70 -0.60
C VAL A 461 2.46 2.29 -1.08
N ASP A 462 1.74 1.33 -0.52
CA ASP A 462 1.82 -0.08 -0.92
C ASP A 462 3.28 -0.64 -0.97
N GLY A 463 4.08 -0.29 0.04
CA GLY A 463 5.47 -0.76 0.13
C GLY A 463 6.41 -0.22 -0.96
N ARG A 464 6.01 0.85 -1.65
CA ARG A 464 6.83 1.55 -2.65
C ARG A 464 7.00 3.01 -2.28
N ILE A 465 8.17 3.56 -2.57
CA ILE A 465 8.46 4.97 -2.35
C ILE A 465 8.05 5.75 -3.59
N TYR A 466 7.32 6.84 -3.39
CA TYR A 466 6.95 7.78 -4.44
C TYR A 466 7.60 9.13 -4.14
N VAL A 467 8.23 9.71 -5.15
CA VAL A 467 8.86 11.02 -5.09
C VAL A 467 8.14 11.94 -6.08
N LEU A 468 7.74 13.10 -5.60
CA LEU A 468 6.93 14.06 -6.33
C LEU A 468 7.60 15.43 -6.30
N GLY A 469 7.58 16.12 -7.44
CA GLY A 469 8.07 17.49 -7.53
C GLY A 469 9.54 17.68 -7.16
N GLY A 470 9.86 18.86 -6.65
CA GLY A 470 11.23 19.32 -6.42
C GLY A 470 11.74 20.19 -7.56
N GLU A 471 12.95 20.70 -7.39
CA GLU A 471 13.61 21.59 -8.35
C GLU A 471 14.99 21.05 -8.77
N GLU A 472 15.40 21.41 -9.99
CA GLU A 472 16.71 21.14 -10.58
C GLU A 472 17.32 22.45 -11.10
N GLY A 473 18.38 22.93 -10.45
CA GLY A 473 18.91 24.27 -10.74
C GLY A 473 17.93 25.37 -10.33
N TRP A 474 18.03 26.54 -10.99
CA TRP A 474 17.32 27.76 -10.56
C TRP A 474 15.91 27.91 -11.14
N ASP A 475 15.64 27.33 -12.32
CA ASP A 475 14.43 27.63 -13.11
C ASP A 475 13.64 26.38 -13.53
N ARG A 476 14.01 25.18 -13.06
CA ARG A 476 13.30 23.93 -13.43
C ARG A 476 12.65 23.31 -12.21
N TYR A 477 11.32 23.31 -12.22
CA TYR A 477 10.48 22.59 -11.27
C TYR A 477 9.98 21.30 -11.92
N HIS A 478 9.91 20.23 -11.13
CA HIS A 478 9.39 18.94 -11.60
C HIS A 478 7.90 18.82 -11.31
N ASP A 479 7.18 18.18 -12.21
CA ASP A 479 5.82 17.66 -12.04
C ASP A 479 5.78 16.13 -12.06
N THR A 480 6.81 15.49 -12.62
CA THR A 480 6.95 14.03 -12.70
C THR A 480 6.89 13.35 -11.32
N ILE A 481 6.26 12.17 -11.30
CA ILE A 481 6.15 11.27 -10.16
C ILE A 481 7.02 10.05 -10.44
N GLU A 482 8.00 9.81 -9.57
CA GLU A 482 8.87 8.65 -9.64
C GLU A 482 8.54 7.63 -8.55
N ARG A 483 8.54 6.35 -8.92
CA ARG A 483 8.27 5.24 -8.01
C ARG A 483 9.48 4.33 -7.92
N TYR A 484 9.88 4.00 -6.70
CA TYR A 484 10.94 3.04 -6.40
C TYR A 484 10.38 1.68 -5.98
N CYS A 485 10.94 0.62 -6.55
CA CYS A 485 10.68 -0.76 -6.16
C CYS A 485 11.93 -1.34 -5.50
N GLU A 486 11.84 -1.67 -4.21
CA GLU A 486 12.98 -2.18 -3.45
C GLU A 486 13.43 -3.56 -3.93
N GLU A 487 12.52 -4.41 -4.39
CA GLU A 487 12.85 -5.75 -4.90
C GLU A 487 13.65 -5.72 -6.20
N ALA A 488 13.44 -4.69 -7.02
CA ALA A 488 14.14 -4.49 -8.29
C ALA A 488 15.33 -3.53 -8.17
N ASP A 489 15.46 -2.82 -7.04
CA ASP A 489 16.34 -1.65 -6.86
C ASP A 489 16.29 -0.74 -8.10
N ALA A 490 15.09 -0.26 -8.42
CA ALA A 490 14.87 0.50 -9.65
C ALA A 490 13.76 1.55 -9.50
N TRP A 491 13.97 2.68 -10.18
CA TRP A 491 13.01 3.76 -10.32
C TRP A 491 12.31 3.71 -11.68
N GLU A 492 11.06 4.17 -11.71
CA GLU A 492 10.29 4.39 -12.93
C GLU A 492 9.41 5.65 -12.80
N ILE A 493 9.15 6.35 -13.90
CA ILE A 493 8.21 7.48 -13.92
C ILE A 493 6.80 6.91 -14.13
N VAL A 494 5.89 7.22 -13.22
CA VAL A 494 4.53 6.63 -13.17
C VAL A 494 3.40 7.61 -13.44
N GLY A 495 3.71 8.91 -13.52
CA GLY A 495 2.73 9.96 -13.76
C GLY A 495 3.32 11.35 -13.57
N GLU A 496 2.44 12.35 -13.62
CA GLU A 496 2.77 13.76 -13.48
C GLU A 496 1.74 14.43 -12.58
N MET A 497 2.19 15.45 -11.84
CA MET A 497 1.36 16.34 -11.04
C MET A 497 0.66 17.37 -11.93
N PRO A 498 -0.49 17.92 -11.49
CA PRO A 498 -1.19 18.97 -12.25
C PRO A 498 -0.39 20.26 -12.40
N THR A 499 0.62 20.47 -11.55
CA THR A 499 1.48 21.66 -11.57
C THR A 499 2.88 21.26 -11.11
N SER A 500 3.90 21.72 -11.82
CA SER A 500 5.30 21.64 -11.38
C SER A 500 5.47 22.41 -10.08
N ARG A 501 6.16 21.84 -9.10
CA ARG A 501 6.42 22.55 -7.83
C ARG A 501 7.52 21.92 -7.00
N SER A 502 8.22 22.74 -6.23
CA SER A 502 9.13 22.31 -5.15
C SER A 502 8.52 22.67 -3.79
N TRP A 503 9.18 22.28 -2.69
CA TRP A 503 8.74 22.62 -1.33
C TRP A 503 7.33 22.17 -0.93
N LEU A 504 6.75 21.27 -1.72
CA LEU A 504 5.53 20.57 -1.37
C LEU A 504 5.83 19.52 -0.31
N SER A 505 4.86 19.29 0.57
CA SER A 505 4.89 18.10 1.42
C SER A 505 3.98 17.02 0.86
N CYS A 506 4.39 15.76 1.02
CA CYS A 506 3.61 14.60 0.61
C CYS A 506 3.47 13.62 1.77
N VAL A 507 2.29 12.99 1.88
CA VAL A 507 2.04 11.91 2.84
C VAL A 507 1.07 10.90 2.23
N SER A 508 1.14 9.64 2.67
CA SER A 508 0.13 8.65 2.34
C SER A 508 -1.06 8.75 3.28
N LEU A 509 -2.27 8.60 2.73
CA LEU A 509 -3.52 8.66 3.48
C LEU A 509 -4.47 7.56 2.99
N GLN A 510 -5.04 6.81 3.93
CA GLN A 510 -6.12 5.88 3.61
C GLN A 510 -7.46 6.62 3.58
N VAL A 511 -8.09 6.70 2.42
CA VAL A 511 -9.38 7.37 2.18
C VAL A 511 -10.45 6.36 1.76
N ARG A 512 -11.71 6.64 2.10
CA ARG A 512 -12.84 5.88 1.55
C ARG A 512 -13.19 6.41 0.15
N LYS A 513 -13.26 5.51 -0.83
CA LYS A 513 -13.59 5.78 -2.25
C LYS A 513 -14.97 6.43 -2.40
N ASP A 514 -15.92 6.18 -1.49
CA ASP A 514 -17.25 6.78 -1.50
C ASP A 514 -17.71 7.26 -0.11
N ALA A 515 -17.71 8.59 0.09
CA ALA A 515 -18.53 9.26 1.11
C ALA A 515 -19.60 10.17 0.47
N ARG A 516 -19.96 9.94 -0.79
CA ARG A 516 -21.12 10.60 -1.42
C ARG A 516 -22.38 9.76 -1.18
N GLY A 517 -22.91 9.77 0.05
CA GLY A 517 -24.19 9.11 0.32
C GLY A 517 -24.74 9.15 1.75
N ALA A 518 -23.94 9.40 2.78
CA ALA A 518 -24.38 9.22 4.18
C ALA A 518 -24.58 10.51 5.00
N CYS A 519 -24.51 11.69 4.38
CA CYS A 519 -24.92 12.94 5.02
C CYS A 519 -25.89 13.71 4.10
N ARG A 520 -27.16 13.31 4.09
CA ARG A 520 -28.22 14.29 3.80
C ARG A 520 -28.40 15.13 5.06
N PRO A 521 -28.28 16.46 5.02
CA PRO A 521 -28.71 17.28 6.15
C PRO A 521 -30.21 17.03 6.35
N GLY A 522 -30.58 16.64 7.57
CA GLY A 522 -31.96 16.46 7.97
C GLY A 522 -32.77 17.71 7.67
N MET A 523 -33.94 17.50 7.08
CA MET A 523 -34.95 18.52 6.85
C MET A 523 -35.17 19.33 8.13
N ALA A 524 -35.00 20.66 8.02
CA ALA A 524 -35.68 21.57 8.92
C ALA A 524 -37.19 21.38 8.70
N SER A 525 -37.87 20.77 9.66
CA SER A 525 -39.32 20.78 9.74
C SER A 525 -39.75 21.99 10.58
N ASP A 526 -40.64 22.78 10.00
CA ASP A 526 -41.38 23.87 10.60
C ASP A 526 -41.90 23.54 12.02
N ARG A 527 -41.69 24.49 12.95
CA ARG A 527 -42.70 24.94 13.92
C ARG A 527 -42.31 26.27 14.55
#